data_AF-A0A349N5V6-F1
#
_entry.id   AF-A0A349N5V6-F1
#
_cell.length_a   1.000
_cell.length_b   1.000
_cell.length_c   1.000
_cell.angle_alpha   90.00
_cell.angle_beta   90.00
_cell.angle_gamma   90.00
#
_symmetry.space_group_name_H-M   'P 1'
#
loop_
_entity.id
_entity.type
_entity.pdbx_description
1 polymer ?
#
loop_
_entity_poly.entity_id
_entity_poly.type
_entity_poly.pdbx_seq_one_letter_code
_entity_poly.pdbx_strand_id
1 'polypeptide(L)' 'FRGDLYGETLEIIFVAKVRNEMKFDSVDALKRQLEEDIARVRELIISESHD' A
#
# COMPACT_ATOMS: atom_id res chain seq x y z
N PHE A 1 -7.41 0.26 -10.49
CA PHE A 1 -7.09 0.67 -11.88
C PHE A 1 -6.30 -0.45 -12.56
N ARG A 2 -6.47 -0.65 -13.86
CA ARG A 2 -5.63 -1.58 -14.66
C ARG A 2 -5.24 -0.83 -15.93
N GLY A 3 -3.95 -0.54 -16.08
CA GLY A 3 -3.41 0.27 -17.16
C GLY A 3 -1.98 0.67 -16.83
N ASP A 4 -1.28 1.19 -17.82
CA ASP A 4 0.07 1.71 -17.68
C ASP A 4 0.03 3.22 -17.38
N LEU A 5 0.97 3.70 -16.58
CA LEU A 5 1.13 5.10 -16.19
C LEU A 5 2.50 5.65 -16.61
N TYR A 6 3.32 4.92 -17.38
CA TYR A 6 4.59 5.45 -17.88
C TYR A 6 4.39 6.72 -18.71
N GLY A 7 5.10 7.79 -18.34
CA GLY A 7 5.03 9.10 -19.01
C GLY A 7 3.97 10.05 -18.45
N GLU A 8 3.08 9.56 -17.57
CA GLU A 8 2.06 10.38 -16.92
C GLU A 8 2.62 11.08 -15.67
N THR A 9 2.09 12.27 -15.38
CA THR A 9 2.38 12.98 -14.13
C THR A 9 1.38 12.55 -13.05
N LEU A 10 1.89 12.10 -11.90
CA LEU A 10 1.08 11.66 -10.77
C LEU A 10 1.28 12.58 -9.56
N GLU A 11 0.21 12.84 -8.83
CA GLU A 11 0.24 13.48 -7.51
C GLU A 11 0.17 12.41 -6.42
N ILE A 12 0.97 12.57 -5.36
CA ILE A 12 1.05 11.63 -4.24
C ILE A 12 0.88 12.39 -2.93
N ILE A 13 -0.05 11.93 -2.10
CA ILE A 13 -0.30 12.46 -0.76
C ILE A 13 -0.03 11.35 0.26
N PHE A 14 0.78 11.65 1.27
CA PHE A 14 1.03 10.72 2.37
C PHE A 14 -0.12 10.77 3.37
N VAL A 15 -0.86 9.66 3.49
CA VAL A 15 -1.99 9.54 4.44
C VAL A 15 -1.51 8.98 5.78
N ALA A 16 -0.90 7.80 5.77
CA ALA A 16 -0.45 7.13 6.99
C ALA A 16 0.74 6.19 6.73
N LYS A 17 1.51 5.93 7.78
CA LYS A 17 2.60 4.94 7.75
C LYS A 17 2.05 3.55 8.09
N VAL A 18 2.19 2.61 7.15
CA VAL A 18 1.65 1.24 7.28
C VAL A 18 2.59 0.30 8.05
N ARG A 19 3.90 0.39 7.79
CA ARG A 19 4.95 -0.47 8.39
C ARG A 19 6.34 0.16 8.21
N ASN A 20 7.33 -0.32 8.97
CA ASN A 20 8.76 -0.10 8.67
C ASN A 20 9.23 -1.03 7.54
N GLU A 21 10.41 -0.80 6.97
CA GLU A 21 11.03 -1.71 6.01
C GLU A 21 11.39 -3.07 6.67
N MET A 22 11.35 -4.15 5.90
CA MET A 22 11.80 -5.48 6.34
C MET A 22 12.38 -6.28 5.19
N LYS A 23 13.28 -7.23 5.50
CA LYS A 23 13.73 -8.24 4.53
C LYS A 23 12.75 -9.41 4.49
N PHE A 24 12.72 -10.08 3.34
CA PHE A 24 11.93 -11.29 3.15
C PHE A 24 12.83 -12.44 2.76
N ASP A 25 12.60 -13.61 3.36
CA ASP A 25 13.37 -14.82 3.09
C ASP A 25 12.94 -15.50 1.78
N SER A 26 11.77 -15.11 1.22
CA SER A 26 11.27 -15.62 -0.06
C SER A 26 10.28 -14.66 -0.73
N VAL A 27 10.04 -14.89 -2.03
CA VAL A 27 9.02 -14.17 -2.80
C VAL A 27 7.61 -14.42 -2.24
N ASP A 28 7.33 -15.61 -1.73
CA ASP A 28 6.01 -15.93 -1.16
C ASP A 28 5.78 -15.21 0.17
N ALA A 29 6.83 -15.03 0.98
CA ALA A 29 6.77 -14.22 2.19
C ALA A 29 6.48 -12.74 1.85
N LEU A 30 7.12 -12.20 0.80
CA LEU A 30 6.83 -10.86 0.30
C LEU A 30 5.38 -10.71 -0.17
N LYS A 31 4.86 -11.65 -0.96
CA LYS A 31 3.48 -11.62 -1.45
C LYS A 31 2.47 -11.60 -0.31
N ARG A 32 2.65 -12.47 0.70
CA ARG A 32 1.80 -12.52 1.88
C ARG A 32 1.82 -11.19 2.65
N GLN A 33 2.98 -10.59 2.83
CA GLN A 33 3.07 -9.28 3.49
C GLN A 33 2.35 -8.19 2.68
N LEU A 34 2.44 -8.20 1.34
CA LEU A 34 1.70 -7.27 0.50
C LEU A 34 0.18 -7.40 0.68
N GLU A 35 -0.35 -8.62 0.79
CA GLU A 35 -1.77 -8.86 1.04
C GLU A 35 -2.22 -8.29 2.40
N GLU A 36 -1.41 -8.49 3.43
CA GLU A 36 -1.64 -7.91 4.77
C GLU A 36 -1.57 -6.38 4.77
N ASP A 37 -0.58 -5.81 4.07
CA ASP A 37 -0.40 -4.35 3.96
C ASP A 37 -1.60 -3.72 3.22
N ILE A 38 -2.13 -4.36 2.17
CA ILE A 38 -3.37 -3.92 1.47
C ILE A 38 -4.58 -3.95 2.42
N ALA A 39 -4.74 -5.01 3.20
CA ALA A 39 -5.86 -5.12 4.15
C ALA A 39 -5.80 -3.99 5.20
N ARG A 40 -4.62 -3.75 5.79
CA ARG A 40 -4.40 -2.67 6.76
C ARG A 40 -4.67 -1.28 6.15
N VAL A 41 -4.21 -1.02 4.93
CA VAL A 41 -4.46 0.26 4.26
C VAL A 41 -5.95 0.50 4.01
N ARG A 42 -6.70 -0.55 3.64
CA ARG A 42 -8.16 -0.41 3.46
C ARG A 42 -8.85 0.00 4.75
N GLU A 43 -8.43 -0.55 5.89
CA GLU A 43 -8.96 -0.16 7.20
C GLU A 43 -8.63 1.30 7.54
N LEU A 44 -7.37 1.73 7.31
CA LEU A 44 -6.92 3.10 7.58
C LEU A 44 -7.65 4.15 6.74
N ILE A 45 -7.87 3.89 5.45
CA ILE A 45 -8.56 4.84 4.56
C ILE A 45 -10.04 5.00 4.95
N ILE A 46 -10.69 3.92 5.40
CA ILE A 46 -12.09 3.98 5.84
C ILE A 46 -12.23 4.77 7.14
N SER A 47 -11.27 4.66 8.07
CA SER A 47 -11.30 5.41 9.33
C SER A 47 -11.04 6.91 9.16
N GLU A 48 -10.19 7.31 8.20
CA GLU A 48 -9.89 8.72 7.91
C GLU A 48 -11.05 9.46 7.18
N SER A 49 -12.01 8.72 6.62
CA SER A 49 -13.16 9.32 5.90
C SER A 49 -14.27 9.85 6.84
N HIS A 50 -13.98 10.00 8.14
CA HIS A 50 -14.92 10.42 9.20
C HIS A 50 -14.64 11.80 9.82
N ASP A 51 -13.79 12.62 9.20
CA ASP A 51 -13.67 14.06 9.50
C ASP A 51 -14.43 14.93 8.47
#